data_AF-A0ABD0KTR0-F1
#
_entry.id   AF-A0ABD0KTR0-F1
#
_cell.length_a   1.000
_cell.length_b   1.000
_cell.length_c   1.000
_cell.angle_alpha   90.00
_cell.angle_beta   90.00
_cell.angle_gamma   90.00
#
_symmetry.space_group_name_H-M   'P 1'
#
loop_
_entity.id
_entity.type
_entity.pdbx_description
1 polymer ?
#
loop_
_entity_poly.entity_id
_entity_poly.type
_entity_poly.pdbx_seq_one_letter_code
_entity_poly.pdbx_strand_id
1 'polypeptide(L)'
;MEFCNKLGIPPVPVTEREVALFATYLARRLKPSSVRQYINIVRIMHLEAGLGHPFEQSWLVKTTLRGIDREKGREVVRKSPMTPSLLLAIKNQLNLTLPMDAVFWAACLVMFFGLLRRSNLFSDAKGFQADKQLTRDCFLIEQDSHCITVLVKWSKNNQFRERVHKVNLPVLEPHPLCPVAAVVSAFRLQGPQAPSSPASSSL
;
A
#
# COMPACT_ATOMS: atom_id res chain seq x y z
N MET A 1 20.55 19.51 -4.88
CA MET A 1 20.88 20.94 -5.08
C MET A 1 21.22 21.64 -3.77
N GLU A 2 20.36 21.66 -2.74
CA GLU A 2 20.66 22.37 -1.47
C GLU A 2 21.99 21.95 -0.79
N PHE A 3 22.30 20.65 -0.76
CA PHE A 3 23.57 20.14 -0.21
C PHE A 3 24.80 20.63 -0.99
N CYS A 4 24.75 20.53 -2.32
CA CYS A 4 25.79 21.00 -3.23
C CYS A 4 26.05 22.50 -3.03
N ASN A 5 24.99 23.32 -2.95
CA ASN A 5 25.09 24.75 -2.71
C ASN A 5 25.73 25.09 -1.36
N LYS A 6 25.43 24.33 -0.30
CA LYS A 6 26.02 24.54 1.03
C LYS A 6 27.52 24.26 1.09
N LEU A 7 28.02 23.35 0.26
CA LEU A 7 29.42 22.94 0.24
C LEU A 7 30.21 23.50 -0.95
N GLY A 8 29.55 24.23 -1.85
CA GLY A 8 30.18 24.75 -3.07
C GLY A 8 30.64 23.65 -4.05
N ILE A 9 29.97 22.49 -4.02
CA ILE A 9 30.33 21.31 -4.84
C ILE A 9 29.41 21.23 -6.05
N PRO A 10 29.91 20.93 -7.27
CA PRO A 10 29.04 20.69 -8.42
C PRO A 10 28.16 19.44 -8.22
N PRO A 11 26.93 19.41 -8.75
CA PRO A 11 26.06 18.23 -8.62
C PRO A 11 26.58 17.00 -9.37
N VAL A 12 27.32 17.20 -10.47
CA VAL A 12 27.99 16.20 -11.31
C VAL A 12 29.17 16.90 -12.01
N PRO A 13 30.37 16.31 -12.11
CA PRO A 13 30.80 15.04 -11.52
C PRO A 13 31.00 15.15 -10.00
N VAL A 14 30.84 14.04 -9.29
CA VAL A 14 31.12 13.95 -7.84
C VAL A 14 32.16 12.87 -7.56
N THR A 15 32.93 13.10 -6.51
CA THR A 15 33.91 12.17 -5.97
C THR A 15 33.28 11.22 -4.95
N GLU A 16 33.95 10.09 -4.68
CA GLU A 16 33.51 9.13 -3.66
C GLU A 16 33.34 9.75 -2.27
N ARG A 17 34.21 10.71 -1.93
CA ARG A 17 34.17 11.42 -0.64
C ARG A 17 32.93 12.29 -0.52
N GLU A 18 32.56 12.98 -1.59
CA GLU A 18 31.37 13.85 -1.61
C GLU A 18 30.08 13.03 -1.54
N VAL A 19 30.06 11.83 -2.14
CA VAL A 19 28.95 10.89 -2.02
C VAL A 19 28.83 10.35 -0.60
N ALA A 20 29.93 10.03 0.07
CA ALA A 20 29.92 9.61 1.47
C ALA A 20 29.45 10.75 2.40
N LEU A 21 29.90 11.99 2.16
CA LEU A 21 29.42 13.19 2.87
C LEU A 21 27.93 13.44 2.63
N PHE A 22 27.47 13.24 1.40
CA PHE A 22 26.06 13.37 1.08
C PHE A 22 25.23 12.28 1.78
N ALA A 23 25.71 11.03 1.79
CA ALA A 23 25.05 9.92 2.48
C ALA A 23 24.91 10.18 3.99
N THR A 24 25.98 10.66 4.64
CA THR A 24 25.97 11.03 6.06
C THR A 24 25.07 12.23 6.34
N TYR A 25 25.09 13.26 5.48
CA TYR A 25 24.19 14.40 5.58
C TYR A 25 22.71 13.98 5.51
N LEU A 26 22.35 13.13 4.53
CA LEU A 26 21.00 12.59 4.40
C LEU A 26 20.60 11.71 5.58
N ALA A 27 21.55 10.91 6.09
CA ALA A 27 21.34 10.07 7.25
C ALA A 27 20.99 10.87 8.51
N ARG A 28 21.21 12.18 8.58
CA ARG A 28 20.73 13.00 9.72
C ARG A 28 19.19 13.04 9.80
N ARG A 29 18.49 12.93 8.67
CA ARG A 29 17.02 13.10 8.61
C ARG A 29 16.28 11.89 8.05
N LEU A 30 16.94 11.07 7.25
CA LEU A 30 16.32 9.97 6.51
C LEU A 30 16.64 8.60 7.11
N LYS A 31 15.85 7.60 6.72
CA LYS A 31 16.10 6.19 7.03
C LYS A 31 17.17 5.62 6.09
N PRO A 32 17.93 4.58 6.47
CA PRO A 32 18.99 4.03 5.63
C PRO A 32 18.53 3.61 4.23
N SER A 33 17.33 3.04 4.09
CA SER A 33 16.74 2.70 2.79
C SER A 33 16.55 3.90 1.88
N SER A 34 16.07 5.03 2.43
CA SER A 34 15.92 6.28 1.69
C SER A 34 17.29 6.84 1.29
N VAL A 35 18.29 6.80 2.18
CA VAL A 35 19.65 7.25 1.86
C VAL A 35 20.17 6.52 0.62
N ARG A 36 20.05 5.19 0.56
CA ARG A 36 20.48 4.41 -0.62
C ARG A 36 19.75 4.81 -1.91
N GLN A 37 18.45 5.12 -1.83
CA GLN A 37 17.69 5.59 -2.99
C GLN A 37 18.25 6.91 -3.51
N TYR A 38 18.54 7.88 -2.63
CA TYR A 38 19.16 9.14 -3.03
C TYR A 38 20.57 8.96 -3.61
N ILE A 39 21.38 8.07 -3.04
CA ILE A 39 22.69 7.74 -3.62
C ILE A 39 22.54 7.14 -5.02
N ASN A 40 21.54 6.27 -5.25
CA ASN A 40 21.25 5.76 -6.59
C ASN A 40 20.79 6.85 -7.56
N ILE A 41 20.13 7.93 -7.10
CA ILE A 41 19.83 9.09 -7.96
C ILE A 41 21.12 9.77 -8.42
N VAL A 42 22.12 9.93 -7.55
CA VAL A 42 23.44 10.49 -7.93
C VAL A 42 24.08 9.66 -9.06
N ARG A 43 23.97 8.33 -8.98
CA ARG A 43 24.40 7.42 -10.06
C ARG A 43 23.66 7.71 -11.37
N ILE A 44 22.34 7.85 -11.32
CA ILE A 44 21.52 8.15 -12.51
C ILE A 44 21.93 9.48 -13.13
N MET A 45 22.15 10.53 -12.32
CA MET A 45 22.58 11.84 -12.81
C MET A 45 23.95 11.78 -13.53
N HIS A 46 24.85 10.90 -13.10
CA HIS A 46 26.12 10.69 -13.80
C HIS A 46 25.92 10.01 -15.15
N LEU A 47 25.09 8.97 -15.19
CA LEU A 47 24.78 8.26 -16.43
C LEU A 47 24.10 9.18 -17.46
N GLU A 48 23.17 10.03 -17.02
CA GLU A 48 22.52 11.04 -17.88
C GLU A 48 23.51 12.07 -18.43
N ALA A 49 24.56 12.39 -17.67
CA ALA A 49 25.65 13.26 -18.12
C ALA A 49 26.70 12.54 -18.99
N GLY A 50 26.48 11.27 -19.36
CA GLY A 50 27.42 10.46 -20.13
C GLY A 50 28.66 10.00 -19.34
N LEU A 51 28.61 10.08 -18.00
CA LEU A 51 29.69 9.66 -17.10
C LEU A 51 29.45 8.25 -16.57
N GLY A 52 30.54 7.57 -16.19
CA GLY A 52 30.47 6.25 -15.54
C GLY A 52 29.90 6.29 -14.13
N HIS A 53 29.73 5.11 -13.52
CA HIS A 53 29.23 4.99 -12.16
C HIS A 53 30.26 5.52 -11.14
N PRO A 54 30.00 6.64 -10.44
CA PRO A 54 31.05 7.35 -9.68
C PRO A 54 31.56 6.63 -8.42
N PHE A 55 30.84 5.62 -7.91
CA PHE A 55 31.20 4.91 -6.66
C PHE A 55 30.95 3.40 -6.69
N GLU A 56 31.04 2.73 -7.84
CA GLU A 56 30.69 1.30 -7.99
C GLU A 56 31.60 0.39 -7.15
N GLN A 57 32.88 0.74 -7.14
CA GLN A 57 33.93 0.03 -6.42
C GLN A 57 34.39 0.77 -5.16
N SER A 58 33.74 1.89 -4.82
CA SER A 58 34.13 2.71 -3.67
C SER A 58 33.94 1.96 -2.35
N TRP A 59 35.05 1.59 -1.72
CA TRP A 59 35.04 1.02 -0.37
C TRP A 59 34.53 2.04 0.66
N LEU A 60 34.86 3.32 0.48
CA LEU A 60 34.44 4.40 1.36
C LEU A 60 32.91 4.53 1.42
N VAL A 61 32.25 4.58 0.25
CA VAL A 61 30.78 4.70 0.19
C VAL A 61 30.12 3.45 0.76
N LYS A 62 30.62 2.25 0.44
CA LYS A 62 30.10 0.98 0.98
C LYS A 62 30.18 0.93 2.50
N THR A 63 31.33 1.27 3.08
CA THR A 63 31.54 1.25 4.53
C THR A 63 30.71 2.33 5.22
N THR A 64 30.59 3.53 4.61
CA THR A 64 29.74 4.61 5.13
C THR A 64 28.28 4.19 5.20
N LEU A 65 27.74 3.61 4.12
CA LEU A 65 26.36 3.11 4.10
C LEU A 65 26.14 2.00 5.14
N ARG A 66 27.13 1.10 5.31
CA ARG A 66 27.07 0.05 6.35
C ARG A 66 27.12 0.64 7.78
N GLY A 67 27.87 1.71 7.99
CA GLY A 67 27.88 2.46 9.25
C GLY A 67 26.50 3.07 9.54
N ILE A 68 25.92 3.75 8.55
CA ILE A 68 24.56 4.30 8.64
C ILE A 68 23.52 3.22 8.95
N ASP A 69 23.65 2.03 8.35
CA ASP A 69 22.77 0.90 8.65
C ASP A 69 22.89 0.41 10.09
N ARG A 70 24.11 0.37 10.65
CA ARG A 70 24.32 -0.08 12.02
C ARG A 70 23.82 0.94 13.04
N GLU A 71 24.07 2.21 12.77
CA GLU A 71 23.71 3.30 13.69
C GLU A 71 22.20 3.58 13.65
N LYS A 72 21.59 3.56 12.45
CA LYS A 72 20.18 3.93 12.24
C LYS A 72 19.26 2.77 11.88
N GLY A 73 19.79 1.56 11.78
CA GLY A 73 19.03 0.35 11.50
C GLY A 73 17.98 0.16 12.57
N ARG A 74 16.75 0.59 12.28
CA ARG A 74 15.63 0.44 13.19
C ARG A 74 15.08 -0.97 13.05
N GLU A 75 14.79 -1.60 14.17
CA GLU A 75 13.96 -2.80 14.21
C GLU A 75 12.63 -2.51 13.49
N VAL A 76 12.28 -3.37 12.54
CA VAL A 76 11.01 -3.22 11.82
C VAL A 76 9.90 -3.50 12.81
N VAL A 77 9.28 -2.44 13.36
CA VAL A 77 8.07 -2.56 14.18
C VAL A 77 6.98 -3.16 13.29
N ARG A 78 6.79 -4.48 13.41
CA ARG A 78 5.75 -5.20 12.71
C ARG A 78 4.42 -4.82 13.35
N LYS A 79 3.49 -4.31 12.55
CA LYS A 79 2.12 -4.12 13.01
C LYS A 79 1.54 -5.49 13.36
N SER A 80 0.80 -5.57 14.47
CA SER A 80 0.09 -6.80 14.83
C SER A 80 -0.81 -7.23 13.68
N PRO A 81 -0.79 -8.51 13.28
CA PRO A 81 -1.73 -9.00 12.28
C PRO A 81 -3.16 -8.84 12.79
N MET A 82 -4.09 -8.60 11.86
CA MET A 82 -5.52 -8.72 12.16
C MET A 82 -5.82 -10.21 12.36
N THR A 83 -6.53 -10.57 13.42
CA THR A 83 -6.89 -11.96 13.74
C THR A 83 -8.40 -12.16 13.65
N PRO A 84 -8.88 -13.40 13.42
CA PRO A 84 -10.31 -13.72 13.47
C PRO A 84 -10.98 -13.33 14.80
N SER A 85 -10.26 -13.47 15.93
CA SER A 85 -10.75 -13.05 17.25
C SER A 85 -10.99 -11.54 17.34
N LEU A 86 -10.09 -10.73 16.74
CA LEU A 86 -10.26 -9.28 16.67
C LEU A 86 -11.46 -8.90 15.78
N LEU A 87 -11.66 -9.62 14.67
CA LEU A 87 -12.83 -9.41 13.82
C LEU A 87 -14.14 -9.71 14.56
N LEU A 88 -14.20 -10.79 15.33
CA LEU A 88 -15.37 -11.09 16.17
C LEU A 88 -15.60 -10.02 17.25
N ALA A 89 -14.53 -9.52 17.87
CA ALA A 89 -14.62 -8.42 18.82
C ALA A 89 -15.18 -7.15 18.18
N ILE A 90 -14.76 -6.81 16.96
CA ILE A 90 -15.31 -5.70 16.18
C ILE A 90 -16.79 -5.94 15.88
N LYS A 91 -17.16 -7.13 15.40
CA LYS A 91 -18.54 -7.49 15.07
C LYS A 91 -19.49 -7.27 16.26
N ASN A 92 -19.04 -7.60 17.47
CA ASN A 92 -19.85 -7.48 18.68
C ASN A 92 -20.14 -6.02 19.08
N GLN A 93 -19.41 -5.06 18.50
CA GLN A 93 -19.63 -3.62 18.72
C GLN A 93 -20.51 -2.98 17.62
N LEU A 94 -20.88 -3.73 16.58
CA LEU A 94 -21.62 -3.21 15.43
C LEU A 94 -23.08 -3.63 15.48
N ASN A 95 -23.98 -2.72 15.08
CA ASN A 95 -25.37 -3.05 14.86
C ASN A 95 -25.61 -3.38 13.38
N LEU A 96 -25.57 -4.67 13.03
CA LEU A 96 -25.71 -5.14 11.65
C LEU A 96 -27.11 -4.93 11.04
N THR A 97 -28.07 -4.34 11.76
CA THR A 97 -29.33 -3.85 11.17
C THR A 97 -29.17 -2.47 10.52
N LEU A 98 -28.12 -1.72 10.88
CA LEU A 98 -27.83 -0.42 10.30
C LEU A 98 -27.01 -0.58 9.01
N PRO A 99 -27.39 0.09 7.90
CA PRO A 99 -26.68 -0.05 6.62
C PRO A 99 -25.18 0.26 6.71
N MET A 100 -24.78 1.30 7.45
CA MET A 100 -23.36 1.68 7.56
C MET A 100 -22.53 0.63 8.30
N ASP A 101 -23.03 0.11 9.43
CA ASP A 101 -22.34 -0.91 10.22
C ASP A 101 -22.22 -2.22 9.45
N ALA A 102 -23.27 -2.61 8.71
CA ALA A 102 -23.25 -3.79 7.86
C ALA A 102 -22.22 -3.67 6.72
N VAL A 103 -22.11 -2.49 6.11
CA VAL A 103 -21.13 -2.19 5.06
C VAL A 103 -19.70 -2.17 5.60
N PHE A 104 -19.49 -1.54 6.75
CA PHE A 104 -18.21 -1.55 7.43
C PHE A 104 -17.78 -2.98 7.79
N TRP A 105 -18.70 -3.78 8.32
CA TRP A 105 -18.47 -5.19 8.62
C TRP A 105 -18.09 -6.00 7.37
N ALA A 106 -18.84 -5.85 6.28
CA ALA A 106 -18.52 -6.47 5.00
C ALA A 106 -17.14 -6.05 4.49
N ALA A 107 -16.80 -4.76 4.58
CA ALA A 107 -15.49 -4.25 4.20
C ALA A 107 -14.35 -4.88 5.02
N CYS A 108 -14.51 -5.03 6.34
CA CYS A 108 -13.53 -5.71 7.19
C CYS A 108 -13.26 -7.15 6.72
N LEU A 109 -14.30 -7.92 6.43
CA LEU A 109 -14.17 -9.31 5.97
C LEU A 109 -13.58 -9.40 4.57
N VAL A 110 -14.01 -8.54 3.63
CA VAL A 110 -13.45 -8.47 2.27
C VAL A 110 -11.97 -8.11 2.31
N MET A 111 -11.55 -7.17 3.17
CA MET A 111 -10.13 -6.83 3.34
C MET A 111 -9.34 -7.96 3.96
N PHE A 112 -9.89 -8.63 4.98
CA PHE A 112 -9.20 -9.71 5.69
C PHE A 112 -9.00 -10.94 4.80
N PHE A 113 -10.08 -11.47 4.21
CA PHE A 113 -10.01 -12.66 3.35
C PHE A 113 -9.38 -12.37 1.99
N GLY A 114 -9.58 -11.15 1.47
CA GLY A 114 -9.00 -10.74 0.20
C GLY A 114 -7.57 -10.21 0.28
N LEU A 115 -7.00 -10.12 1.49
CA LEU A 115 -5.69 -9.49 1.76
C LEU A 115 -5.56 -8.10 1.13
N LEU A 116 -6.66 -7.35 1.13
CA LEU A 116 -6.75 -6.03 0.50
C LEU A 116 -6.35 -4.93 1.47
N ARG A 117 -5.71 -3.90 0.93
CA ARG A 117 -5.41 -2.66 1.66
C ARG A 117 -6.63 -1.74 1.70
N ARG A 118 -6.72 -0.91 2.74
CA ARG A 118 -7.77 0.13 2.92
C ARG A 118 -8.05 0.92 1.63
N SER A 119 -7.00 1.37 0.94
CA SER A 119 -7.12 2.20 -0.27
C SER A 119 -7.71 1.49 -1.48
N ASN A 120 -7.99 0.19 -1.40
CA ASN A 120 -8.74 -0.52 -2.45
C ASN A 120 -10.25 -0.35 -2.26
N LEU A 121 -10.72 -0.19 -1.02
CA LEU A 121 -12.16 -0.10 -0.70
C LEU A 121 -12.57 1.35 -0.46
N PHE A 122 -11.82 2.06 0.39
CA PHE A 122 -12.18 3.38 0.87
C PHE A 122 -11.52 4.49 0.06
N SER A 123 -12.20 5.64 0.00
CA SER A 123 -11.63 6.86 -0.55
C SER A 123 -10.57 7.49 0.34
N ASP A 124 -9.55 8.05 -0.32
CA ASP A 124 -8.61 8.97 0.31
C ASP A 124 -9.26 10.37 0.40
N ALA A 125 -8.58 11.33 1.02
CA ALA A 125 -9.07 12.71 1.19
C ALA A 125 -9.46 13.44 -0.12
N LYS A 126 -9.09 12.90 -1.28
CA LYS A 126 -9.41 13.44 -2.61
C LYS A 126 -10.78 12.99 -3.14
N GLY A 127 -11.55 12.24 -2.34
CA GLY A 127 -12.88 11.76 -2.71
C GLY A 127 -12.88 10.40 -3.42
N PHE A 128 -14.10 9.94 -3.74
CA PHE A 128 -14.35 8.65 -4.38
C PHE A 128 -13.94 8.67 -5.86
N GLN A 129 -13.29 7.59 -6.31
CA GLN A 129 -12.85 7.37 -7.68
C GLN A 129 -13.16 5.92 -8.07
N ALA A 130 -14.21 5.73 -8.89
CA ALA A 130 -14.73 4.42 -9.30
C ALA A 130 -13.72 3.56 -10.08
N ASP A 131 -12.69 4.18 -10.64
CA ASP A 131 -11.59 3.52 -11.36
C ASP A 131 -10.50 2.98 -10.42
N LYS A 132 -10.43 3.46 -9.18
CA LYS A 132 -9.44 3.04 -8.17
C LYS A 132 -10.04 2.22 -7.04
N GLN A 133 -11.26 2.55 -6.62
CA GLN A 133 -11.95 1.89 -5.52
C GLN A 133 -12.92 0.81 -6.02
N LEU A 134 -13.24 -0.13 -5.15
CA LEU A 134 -14.23 -1.17 -5.45
C LEU A 134 -15.63 -0.56 -5.59
N THR A 135 -16.22 -0.76 -6.76
CA THR A 135 -17.65 -0.51 -7.04
C THR A 135 -18.46 -1.78 -6.81
N ARG A 136 -19.78 -1.68 -6.81
CA ARG A 136 -20.65 -2.86 -6.69
C ARG A 136 -20.40 -3.88 -7.81
N ASP A 137 -20.14 -3.42 -9.03
CA ASP A 137 -19.78 -4.28 -10.17
C ASP A 137 -18.46 -5.04 -10.03
N CYS A 138 -17.64 -4.66 -9.06
CA CYS A 138 -16.44 -5.43 -8.77
C CYS A 138 -16.76 -6.76 -8.08
N PHE A 139 -17.99 -6.97 -7.59
CA PHE A 139 -18.39 -8.19 -6.88
C PHE A 139 -19.21 -9.08 -7.82
N LEU A 140 -18.56 -10.12 -8.35
CA LEU A 140 -19.22 -11.13 -9.17
C LEU A 140 -19.72 -12.24 -8.24
N ILE A 141 -21.04 -12.32 -8.12
CA ILE A 141 -21.74 -13.33 -7.33
C ILE A 141 -22.37 -14.31 -8.33
N GLU A 142 -21.77 -15.49 -8.45
CA GLU A 142 -22.32 -16.58 -9.27
C GLU A 142 -23.26 -17.43 -8.41
N GLN A 143 -24.39 -17.86 -8.98
CA GLN A 143 -25.48 -18.49 -8.22
C GLN A 143 -25.12 -19.88 -7.65
N ASP A 144 -24.12 -20.56 -8.22
CA ASP A 144 -23.72 -21.93 -7.84
C ASP A 144 -22.27 -22.01 -7.28
N SER A 145 -21.63 -20.87 -7.06
CA SER A 145 -20.22 -20.84 -6.67
C SER A 145 -20.07 -20.77 -5.14
N HIS A 146 -19.22 -21.62 -4.57
CA HIS A 146 -18.81 -21.56 -3.16
C HIS A 146 -17.88 -20.36 -2.84
N CYS A 147 -17.86 -19.34 -3.70
CA CYS A 147 -17.08 -18.12 -3.53
C CYS A 147 -17.70 -16.95 -4.28
N ILE A 148 -17.32 -15.73 -3.89
CA ILE A 148 -17.54 -14.51 -4.69
C ILE A 148 -16.22 -14.02 -5.23
N THR A 149 -16.22 -13.51 -6.47
CA THR A 149 -15.01 -12.95 -7.08
C THR A 149 -15.02 -11.44 -6.96
N VAL A 150 -13.98 -10.88 -6.34
CA VAL A 150 -13.74 -9.43 -6.23
C VAL A 150 -12.72 -8.97 -7.25
N LEU A 151 -13.11 -8.02 -8.10
CA LEU A 151 -12.27 -7.43 -9.14
C LEU A 151 -11.55 -6.18 -8.63
N VAL A 152 -10.26 -6.31 -8.35
CA VAL A 152 -9.40 -5.21 -7.92
C VAL A 152 -8.79 -4.54 -9.16
N LYS A 153 -9.38 -3.41 -9.55
CA LYS A 153 -9.00 -2.63 -10.75
C LYS A 153 -7.69 -1.85 -10.58
N TRP A 154 -7.30 -1.50 -9.35
CA TRP A 154 -6.13 -0.67 -9.09
C TRP A 154 -5.32 -1.12 -7.89
N SER A 155 -3.98 -1.09 -8.02
CA SER A 155 -3.08 -1.21 -6.89
C SER A 155 -1.85 -0.31 -7.05
N LYS A 156 -1.14 0.01 -5.96
CA LYS A 156 0.13 0.77 -6.04
C LYS A 156 1.17 0.06 -6.92
N ASN A 157 1.11 -1.27 -7.01
CA ASN A 157 2.02 -2.07 -7.83
C ASN A 157 1.44 -2.36 -9.23
N ASN A 158 0.29 -1.78 -9.56
CA ASN A 158 -0.39 -1.88 -10.85
C ASN A 158 -0.91 -0.50 -11.26
N GLN A 159 0.01 0.47 -11.32
CA GLN A 159 -0.34 1.87 -11.60
C GLN A 159 -0.81 2.03 -13.06
N PHE A 160 -0.26 1.22 -13.96
CA PHE A 160 -0.56 1.21 -15.40
C PHE A 160 -1.75 0.33 -15.79
N ARG A 161 -2.40 -0.33 -14.82
CA ARG A 161 -3.63 -1.13 -15.02
C ARG A 161 -3.49 -2.27 -16.05
N GLU A 162 -2.29 -2.80 -16.21
CA GLU A 162 -1.98 -3.87 -17.16
C GLU A 162 -2.73 -5.17 -16.84
N ARG A 163 -3.23 -5.33 -15.61
CA ARG A 163 -4.01 -6.50 -15.17
C ARG A 163 -5.13 -6.11 -14.22
N VAL A 164 -6.28 -6.77 -14.30
CA VAL A 164 -7.30 -6.74 -13.23
C VAL A 164 -7.03 -7.90 -12.30
N HIS A 165 -6.79 -7.62 -11.01
CA HIS A 165 -6.52 -8.68 -10.03
C HIS A 165 -7.84 -9.25 -9.50
N LYS A 166 -8.05 -10.55 -9.70
CA LYS A 166 -9.23 -11.28 -9.22
C LYS A 166 -8.93 -11.92 -7.87
N VAL A 167 -9.80 -11.69 -6.89
CA VAL A 167 -9.68 -12.25 -5.54
C VAL A 167 -10.93 -13.03 -5.21
N ASN A 168 -10.78 -14.32 -4.94
CA ASN A 168 -11.91 -15.19 -4.60
C ASN A 168 -12.08 -15.20 -3.08
N LEU A 169 -13.26 -14.80 -2.61
CA LEU A 169 -13.62 -14.85 -1.20
C LEU A 169 -14.48 -16.09 -0.94
N PRO A 170 -14.11 -16.96 0.00
CA PRO A 170 -14.80 -18.21 0.23
C PRO A 170 -16.16 -17.99 0.91
N VAL A 171 -17.14 -18.82 0.56
CA VAL A 171 -18.33 -19.03 1.39
C VAL A 171 -17.93 -19.88 2.58
N LEU A 172 -18.26 -19.43 3.78
CA LEU A 172 -18.14 -20.22 5.00
C LEU A 172 -19.53 -20.70 5.40
N GLU A 173 -19.73 -22.02 5.44
CA GLU A 173 -20.91 -22.69 6.03
C GLU A 173 -21.23 -22.10 7.39
N PRO A 174 -22.52 -21.92 7.75
CA PRO A 174 -23.04 -20.81 8.57
C PRO A 174 -22.06 -20.32 9.64
N HIS A 175 -21.23 -19.35 9.26
CA HIS A 175 -20.15 -18.84 10.10
C HIS A 175 -20.26 -17.31 10.24
N PRO A 176 -20.07 -16.74 11.44
CA PRO A 176 -20.18 -15.29 11.67
C PRO A 176 -19.17 -14.45 10.88
N LEU A 177 -18.08 -15.06 10.41
CA LEU A 177 -17.04 -14.42 9.59
C LEU A 177 -17.20 -14.68 8.09
N CYS A 178 -18.34 -15.19 7.62
CA CYS A 178 -18.56 -15.45 6.20
C CYS A 178 -18.55 -14.13 5.41
N PRO A 179 -17.55 -13.88 4.53
CA PRO A 179 -17.47 -12.63 3.77
C PRO A 179 -18.63 -12.48 2.78
N VAL A 180 -19.08 -13.59 2.19
CA VAL A 180 -20.19 -13.61 1.22
C VAL A 180 -21.50 -13.20 1.88
N ALA A 181 -21.83 -13.81 3.02
CA ALA A 181 -23.05 -13.47 3.76
C ALA A 181 -23.06 -12.01 4.19
N ALA A 182 -21.91 -11.47 4.63
CA ALA A 182 -21.79 -10.07 5.02
C ALA A 182 -21.97 -9.10 3.85
N VAL A 183 -21.33 -9.37 2.70
CA VAL A 183 -21.50 -8.55 1.48
C VAL A 183 -22.95 -8.56 1.00
N VAL A 184 -23.58 -9.73 0.93
CA VAL A 184 -24.98 -9.85 0.51
C VAL A 184 -25.91 -9.12 1.47
N SER A 185 -25.70 -9.24 2.78
CA SER A 185 -26.49 -8.52 3.79
C SER A 185 -26.34 -7.01 3.67
N ALA A 186 -25.11 -6.52 3.53
CA ALA A 186 -24.83 -5.09 3.33
C ALA A 186 -25.49 -4.55 2.06
N PHE A 187 -25.39 -5.29 0.96
CA PHE A 187 -26.00 -4.91 -0.32
C PHE A 187 -27.53 -4.90 -0.28
N ARG A 188 -28.15 -5.81 0.48
CA ARG A 188 -29.60 -5.82 0.71
C ARG A 188 -30.05 -4.60 1.53
N LEU A 189 -29.33 -4.26 2.60
CA LEU A 189 -29.69 -3.13 3.48
C LEU A 189 -29.51 -1.76 2.81
N GLN A 190 -28.56 -1.63 1.88
CA GLN A 190 -28.36 -0.40 1.11
C GLN A 190 -29.41 -0.17 0.00
N GLY A 191 -30.19 -1.20 -0.36
CA GLY A 191 -31.13 -1.15 -1.47
C GLY A 191 -30.45 -1.14 -2.87
N PRO A 192 -31.26 -1.06 -3.93
CA PRO A 192 -30.75 -0.98 -5.30
C PRO A 192 -30.02 0.35 -5.53
N GLN A 193 -28.76 0.27 -5.92
CA GLN A 193 -27.91 1.43 -6.27
C GLN A 193 -27.29 1.23 -7.64
N ALA A 194 -26.78 2.32 -8.24
CA ALA A 194 -26.14 2.24 -9.54
C ALA A 194 -24.91 1.29 -9.51
N PRO A 195 -24.64 0.56 -10.60
CA PRO A 195 -23.50 -0.36 -10.75
C PRO A 195 -22.13 0.27 -10.36
N SER A 196 -21.96 1.55 -10.71
CA SER A 196 -20.79 2.39 -10.45
C SER A 196 -20.72 2.97 -9.04
N SER A 197 -21.73 2.72 -8.19
CA SER A 197 -21.76 3.25 -6.82
C SER A 197 -20.65 2.61 -5.98
N PRO A 198 -20.13 3.34 -4.98
CA PRO A 198 -19.14 2.80 -4.04
C PRO A 198 -19.68 1.55 -3.34
N ALA A 199 -18.85 0.51 -3.22
CA ALA A 199 -19.21 -0.68 -2.44
C ALA A 199 -19.17 -0.42 -0.92
N SER A 200 -18.52 0.65 -0.48
CA SER A 200 -18.52 1.14 0.90
C SER A 200 -18.83 2.63 0.97
N SER A 201 -19.76 3.06 1.83
CA SER A 201 -19.99 4.49 2.09
C SER A 201 -18.71 5.12 2.65
N SER A 202 -18.42 6.35 2.23
CA SER A 202 -17.30 7.13 2.74
C SER A 202 -17.48 7.31 4.26
N LEU A 203 -16.57 6.73 5.04
CA LEU A 203 -16.42 7.00 6.48
C LEU A 203 -15.62 8.28 6.70
#